data_AF-A0A7W0PTC6-F1
#
_entry.id   AF-A0A7W0PTC6-F1
#
_cell.length_a   1.000
_cell.length_b   1.000
_cell.length_c   1.000
_cell.angle_alpha   90.00
_cell.angle_beta   90.00
_cell.angle_gamma   90.00
#
_symmetry.space_group_name_H-M   'P 1'
#
loop_
_entity.id
_entity.type
_entity.pdbx_description
1 polymer ?
#
loop_
_entity_poly.entity_id
_entity_poly.type
_entity_poly.pdbx_seq_one_letter_code
_entity_poly.pdbx_strand_id
1 'polypeptide(L)' 'AAELLQLSTKTLKRLSQAGRVPGRRVGNQWRFSRQALMDWLAGKDV' A
#
# COMPACT_ATOMS: atom_id res chain seq x y z
N ALA A 1 -4.89 3.81 5.16
CA ALA A 1 -3.70 3.51 4.33
C ALA A 1 -3.27 4.72 3.51
N ALA A 2 -4.15 5.32 2.71
CA ALA A 2 -3.84 6.53 1.94
C ALA A 2 -3.36 7.70 2.83
N GLU A 3 -4.05 7.96 3.94
CA GLU A 3 -3.65 8.98 4.94
C GLU A 3 -2.29 8.69 5.56
N LEU A 4 -2.04 7.42 5.93
CA LEU A 4 -0.78 6.98 6.53
C LEU A 4 0.43 7.24 5.63
N LEU A 5 0.23 7.15 4.32
CA LEU A 5 1.26 7.39 3.30
C LEU A 5 1.21 8.82 2.76
N GLN A 6 0.28 9.66 3.24
CA GLN A 6 -0.01 11.00 2.71
C GLN A 6 -0.22 11.01 1.18
N LEU A 7 -0.88 9.98 0.65
CA LEU A 7 -1.20 9.83 -0.76
C LEU A 7 -2.70 9.96 -1.00
N SER A 8 -3.08 10.39 -2.20
CA SER A 8 -4.46 10.21 -2.65
C SER A 8 -4.81 8.73 -2.78
N THR A 9 -6.07 8.37 -2.57
CA THR A 9 -6.58 6.99 -2.77
C THR A 9 -6.34 6.50 -4.20
N LYS A 10 -6.46 7.40 -5.19
CA LYS A 10 -6.19 7.12 -6.61
C LYS A 10 -4.72 6.74 -6.84
N THR A 11 -3.79 7.50 -6.26
CA THR A 11 -2.35 7.22 -6.35
C THR A 11 -2.02 5.91 -5.66
N LEU A 12 -2.50 5.70 -4.43
CA LEU A 12 -2.27 4.46 -3.69
C LEU A 12 -2.79 3.24 -4.45
N LYS A 13 -4.00 3.31 -5.03
CA LYS A 13 -4.56 2.25 -5.87
C LYS A 13 -3.66 1.95 -7.07
N ARG A 14 -3.19 2.96 -7.79
CA ARG A 14 -2.30 2.80 -8.95
C ARG A 14 -0.99 2.13 -8.55
N LEU A 15 -0.37 2.56 -7.44
CA LEU A 15 0.86 1.96 -6.95
C LEU A 15 0.67 0.50 -6.51
N SER A 16 -0.45 0.20 -5.86
CA SER A 16 -0.79 -1.16 -5.45
C SER A 16 -1.01 -2.08 -6.66
N GLN A 17 -1.68 -1.59 -7.70
CA GLN A 17 -1.86 -2.31 -8.97
C GLN A 17 -0.52 -2.56 -9.68
N ALA A 18 0.42 -1.62 -9.57
CA ALA A 18 1.76 -1.74 -10.13
C ALA A 18 2.71 -2.59 -9.25
N GLY A 19 2.24 -3.15 -8.13
CA GLY A 19 3.07 -3.93 -7.20
C GLY A 19 4.13 -3.09 -6.47
N ARG A 20 4.00 -1.76 -6.44
CA ARG A 20 4.97 -0.84 -5.84
C ARG A 20 4.76 -0.58 -4.35
N VAL A 21 3.58 -0.95 -3.83
CA VAL A 21 3.21 -0.80 -2.43
C VAL A 21 2.64 -2.14 -1.95
N PRO A 22 3.07 -2.67 -0.79
CA PRO A 22 2.55 -3.93 -0.30
C PRO A 22 1.08 -3.79 0.08
N GLY A 23 0.24 -4.46 -0.68
CA GLY A 23 -1.20 -4.47 -0.51
C GLY A 23 -1.80 -5.70 -1.16
N ARG A 24 -2.99 -6.10 -0.71
CA ARG A 24 -3.73 -7.21 -1.30
C ARG A 24 -5.10 -6.74 -1.75
N ARG A 25 -5.49 -7.14 -2.95
CA ARG A 25 -6.86 -6.94 -3.42
C ARG A 25 -7.76 -8.02 -2.82
N VAL A 26 -8.75 -7.60 -2.05
CA VAL A 26 -9.75 -8.50 -1.44
C VAL A 26 -11.12 -8.05 -1.94
N GLY A 27 -11.71 -8.86 -2.83
CA GLY A 27 -12.91 -8.48 -3.58
C GLY A 27 -12.68 -7.25 -4.46
N ASN A 28 -13.42 -6.18 -4.19
CA ASN A 28 -13.31 -4.90 -4.92
C ASN A 28 -12.53 -3.81 -4.15
N GLN A 29 -11.91 -4.16 -3.02
CA GLN A 29 -11.18 -3.22 -2.18
C GLN A 29 -9.72 -3.63 -2.03
N TRP A 30 -8.85 -2.64 -1.80
CA TRP A 30 -7.48 -2.88 -1.40
C TRP A 30 -7.38 -2.91 0.13
N ARG A 31 -6.77 -3.97 0.64
CA ARG A 31 -6.43 -4.15 2.04
C ARG A 31 -4.92 -3.95 2.20
N PHE A 32 -4.55 -3.24 3.26
CA PHE A 32 -3.17 -2.94 3.58
C PHE A 32 -2.91 -3.31 5.03
N SER A 33 -1.84 -4.08 5.28
CA SER A 33 -1.35 -4.29 6.63
C SER A 33 -0.56 -3.05 7.05
N ARG A 34 -0.89 -2.48 8.21
CA ARG A 34 -0.12 -1.37 8.76
C ARG A 34 1.35 -1.74 8.92
N GLN A 35 1.61 -2.95 9.45
CA GLN A 35 2.96 -3.45 9.66
C GLN A 35 3.74 -3.55 8.34
N ALA A 36 3.15 -4.16 7.31
CA ALA A 36 3.80 -4.29 6.01
C ALA A 36 4.10 -2.92 5.35
N LEU A 37 3.19 -1.94 5.49
CA LEU A 37 3.45 -0.59 5.01
C LEU A 37 4.62 0.08 5.75
N MET A 38 4.72 -0.13 7.07
CA MET A 38 5.83 0.41 7.85
C MET A 38 7.16 -0.27 7.51
N ASP A 39 7.17 -1.59 7.34
CA ASP A 39 8.38 -2.34 6.97
C ASP A 39 8.86 -1.95 5.56
N TRP A 40 7.93 -1.75 4.62
CA TRP A 40 8.24 -1.22 3.29
C TRP A 40 8.81 0.20 3.33
N LEU A 41 8.22 1.11 4.12
CA LEU A 41 8.77 2.45 4.33
C LEU A 41 10.15 2.43 4.98
N ALA A 42 10.40 1.45 5.85
CA ALA A 42 11.71 1.24 6.48
C ALA A 42 12.73 0.57 5.55
N GLY A 43 12.35 0.22 4.31
CA GLY A 43 13.23 -0.43 3.34
C GLY A 43 13.56 -1.89 3.65
N LYS A 44 12.76 -2.56 4.50
CA LYS A 44 12.95 -3.97 4.88
C LYS A 44 12.41 -4.97 3.83
N ASP A 45 11.71 -4.48 2.83
CA ASP A 45 11.04 -5.27 1.78
C ASP A 45 11.83 -5.15 0.45
N VAL A 46 13.12 -5.56 0.47
CA VAL A 46 13.97 -5.75 -0.72
C VAL A 46 14.46 -7.20 -0.81
#